data_AF-A0A2M8D2I8-F1
#
_entry.id   AF-A0A2M8D2I8-F1
#
_cell.length_a   1.000
_cell.length_b   1.000
_cell.length_c   1.000
_cell.angle_alpha   90.00
_cell.angle_beta   90.00
_cell.angle_gamma   90.00
#
_symmetry.space_group_name_H-M   'P 1'
#
loop_
_entity.id
_entity.type
_entity.pdbx_description
1 polymer ?
#
loop_
_entity_poly.entity_id
_entity_poly.type
_entity_poly.pdbx_seq_one_letter_code
_entity_poly.pdbx_strand_id
1 'polypeptide(L)'
;MGKKYLPRCRDSVGWSGLPGGKAWYEHLVRFYTTTDMTPDEIFELGKREVNRIFKEYQRALKNRLHERPLAVYRSKKKLIKRYNQLTRKILPQLKSHFGIVPKTPLDIRTTLIVTHYKPGSADGSRPGTLYIQANNIEKYPAVVSESLFLHEAYPGHHFQMSIQRESTLPQFRRMAFYTAYIEGWGLYSESLGQDLGVYRDPRQRRWQLQSELWRALRLVLDVGIHIRGWSVKQALAYIKPYGFGDGSTQEIERYIAFPGQALAYKIGELKIMELRERASRTLGKRFNLASLHREILTTGPVPLRLLKKKMNRWIASRGRF
;
A
#
# COMPACT_ATOMS: atom_id res chain seq x y z
N MET A 1 -9.43 -4.87 34.40
CA MET A 1 -10.35 -4.52 33.28
C MET A 1 -11.64 -5.35 33.28
N GLY A 2 -11.60 -6.68 33.41
CA GLY A 2 -12.74 -7.58 33.16
C GLY A 2 -14.07 -7.30 33.90
N LYS A 3 -14.06 -6.99 35.21
CA LYS A 3 -15.32 -6.83 35.98
C LYS A 3 -15.95 -5.43 35.93
N LYS A 4 -15.17 -4.39 35.59
CA LYS A 4 -15.62 -2.98 35.64
C LYS A 4 -15.85 -2.38 34.25
N TYR A 5 -14.98 -2.68 33.29
CA TYR A 5 -15.03 -2.15 31.92
C TYR A 5 -15.87 -3.00 30.99
N LEU A 6 -15.67 -4.32 30.98
CA LEU A 6 -16.32 -5.22 30.01
C LEU A 6 -17.86 -5.14 30.06
N PRO A 7 -18.53 -5.12 31.24
CA PRO A 7 -19.99 -5.00 31.31
C PRO A 7 -20.54 -3.63 30.85
N ARG A 8 -19.67 -2.63 30.66
CA ARG A 8 -20.02 -1.28 30.19
C ARG A 8 -19.60 -1.06 28.73
N CYS A 9 -18.96 -2.04 28.10
CA CYS A 9 -18.66 -1.98 26.68
C CYS A 9 -19.95 -2.16 25.89
N ARG A 10 -20.05 -1.43 24.78
CA ARG A 10 -21.09 -1.59 23.77
C ARG A 10 -20.94 -2.91 23.00
N ASP A 11 -22.05 -3.45 22.51
CA ASP A 11 -22.05 -4.60 21.60
C ASP A 11 -21.74 -4.22 20.15
N SER A 12 -22.00 -2.95 19.78
CA SER A 12 -21.63 -2.44 18.47
C SER A 12 -20.10 -2.40 18.31
N VAL A 13 -19.60 -2.51 17.07
CA VAL A 13 -18.16 -2.41 16.79
C VAL A 13 -17.79 -1.09 16.08
N GLY A 14 -18.70 -0.55 15.26
CA GLY A 14 -18.50 0.70 14.51
C GLY A 14 -18.43 1.95 15.37
N TRP A 15 -17.72 2.99 14.91
CA TRP A 15 -17.63 4.24 15.65
C TRP A 15 -18.97 4.98 15.72
N SER A 16 -19.85 4.80 14.73
CA SER A 16 -21.22 5.32 14.77
C SER A 16 -22.06 4.90 15.98
N GLY A 17 -21.66 3.85 16.71
CA GLY A 17 -22.30 3.44 17.96
C GLY A 17 -21.91 4.26 19.19
N LEU A 18 -20.99 5.22 19.05
CA LEU A 18 -20.58 6.14 20.13
C LEU A 18 -21.32 7.49 20.03
N PRO A 19 -21.53 8.20 21.16
CA PRO A 19 -21.98 9.59 21.13
C PRO A 19 -21.06 10.44 20.26
N GLY A 20 -21.62 11.10 19.23
CA GLY A 20 -20.85 11.90 18.26
C GLY A 20 -19.93 11.08 17.33
N GLY A 21 -19.99 9.75 17.37
CA GLY A 21 -19.00 8.88 16.73
C GLY A 21 -18.99 8.92 15.21
N LYS A 22 -20.11 9.27 14.55
CA LYS A 22 -20.16 9.50 13.10
C LYS A 22 -19.28 10.69 12.71
N ALA A 23 -19.43 11.84 13.38
CA ALA A 23 -18.65 13.04 13.11
C ALA A 23 -17.15 12.80 13.39
N TRP A 24 -16.84 12.03 14.43
CA TRP A 24 -15.46 11.63 14.70
C TRP A 24 -14.89 10.72 13.61
N TYR A 25 -15.65 9.74 13.15
CA TYR A 25 -15.21 8.89 12.05
C TYR A 25 -14.98 9.69 10.77
N GLU A 26 -15.87 10.61 10.40
CA GLU A 26 -15.67 11.51 9.27
C GLU A 26 -14.41 12.37 9.40
N HIS A 27 -14.09 12.85 10.61
CA HIS A 27 -12.83 13.53 10.87
C HIS A 27 -11.63 12.61 10.64
N LEU A 28 -11.67 11.37 11.13
CA LEU A 28 -10.60 10.39 10.94
C LEU A 28 -10.42 9.99 9.47
N VAL A 29 -11.51 9.86 8.72
CA VAL A 29 -11.47 9.65 7.26
C VAL A 29 -10.69 10.79 6.60
N ARG A 30 -10.99 12.05 6.93
CA ARG A 30 -10.25 13.21 6.40
C ARG A 30 -8.79 13.22 6.87
N PHE A 31 -8.53 12.87 8.13
CA PHE A 31 -7.18 12.82 8.69
C PHE A 31 -6.28 11.80 7.97
N TYR A 32 -6.74 10.55 7.86
CA TYR A 32 -5.93 9.47 7.27
C TYR A 32 -5.84 9.56 5.76
N THR A 33 -6.94 9.89 5.07
CA THR A 33 -6.94 10.02 3.61
C THR A 33 -6.36 11.33 3.13
N THR A 34 -6.39 12.37 3.97
CA THR A 34 -6.03 13.76 3.64
C THR A 34 -6.86 14.36 2.50
N THR A 35 -8.07 13.83 2.26
CA THR A 35 -9.02 14.27 1.23
C THR A 35 -10.28 14.89 1.84
N ASP A 36 -11.19 15.44 1.02
CA ASP A 36 -12.53 15.89 1.43
C ASP A 36 -13.60 14.79 1.29
N MET A 37 -13.20 13.58 0.86
CA MET A 37 -14.17 12.55 0.55
C MET A 37 -14.98 12.15 1.79
N THR A 38 -16.28 12.07 1.60
CA THR A 38 -17.21 11.54 2.59
C THR A 38 -17.06 10.01 2.70
N PRO A 39 -17.44 9.41 3.84
CA PRO A 39 -17.49 7.95 3.97
C PRO A 39 -18.30 7.27 2.85
N ASP A 40 -19.41 7.88 2.44
CA ASP A 40 -20.29 7.32 1.41
C ASP A 40 -19.64 7.33 0.02
N GLU A 41 -18.93 8.40 -0.34
CA GLU A 41 -18.14 8.45 -1.58
C GLU A 41 -17.03 7.40 -1.58
N ILE A 42 -16.36 7.19 -0.44
CA ILE A 42 -15.31 6.17 -0.29
C ILE A 42 -15.88 4.76 -0.40
N PHE A 43 -17.04 4.49 0.21
CA PHE A 43 -17.69 3.19 0.17
C PHE A 43 -18.08 2.82 -1.27
N GLU A 44 -18.69 3.73 -2.01
CA GLU A 44 -19.07 3.50 -3.41
C GLU A 44 -17.85 3.42 -4.33
N LEU A 45 -16.80 4.21 -4.08
CA LEU A 45 -15.52 4.05 -4.76
C LEU A 45 -14.91 2.66 -4.50
N GLY A 46 -14.95 2.19 -3.26
CA GLY A 46 -14.52 0.85 -2.87
C GLY A 46 -15.23 -0.23 -3.67
N LYS A 47 -16.57 -0.18 -3.76
CA LYS A 47 -17.36 -1.13 -4.55
C LYS A 47 -16.97 -1.13 -6.03
N ARG A 48 -16.74 0.06 -6.62
CA ARG A 48 -16.30 0.17 -8.02
C ARG A 48 -14.93 -0.46 -8.23
N GLU A 49 -13.96 -0.16 -7.36
CA GLU A 49 -12.61 -0.72 -7.46
C GLU A 49 -12.57 -2.22 -7.21
N VAL A 50 -13.32 -2.71 -6.22
CA VAL A 50 -13.48 -4.15 -5.97
C VAL A 50 -13.99 -4.85 -7.23
N ASN A 51 -15.05 -4.32 -7.86
CA ASN A 51 -15.58 -4.89 -9.10
C ASN A 51 -14.57 -4.86 -10.26
N ARG A 52 -13.86 -3.74 -10.45
CA ARG A 52 -12.85 -3.59 -11.50
C ARG A 52 -11.72 -4.63 -11.34
N ILE A 53 -11.11 -4.65 -10.15
CA ILE A 53 -9.96 -5.50 -9.85
C ILE A 53 -10.38 -6.97 -9.85
N PHE A 54 -11.55 -7.30 -9.31
CA PHE A 54 -12.02 -8.69 -9.30
C PHE A 54 -12.29 -9.21 -10.71
N LYS A 55 -12.83 -8.39 -11.63
CA LYS A 55 -12.95 -8.77 -13.05
C LYS A 55 -11.58 -9.04 -13.69
N GLU A 56 -10.57 -8.23 -13.40
CA GLU A 56 -9.20 -8.47 -13.88
C GLU A 56 -8.61 -9.76 -13.29
N TYR A 57 -8.81 -9.99 -12.00
CA TYR A 57 -8.39 -11.21 -11.31
C TYR A 57 -9.04 -12.46 -11.92
N GLN A 58 -10.36 -12.44 -12.14
CA GLN A 58 -11.10 -13.53 -12.77
C GLN A 58 -10.62 -13.82 -14.20
N ARG A 59 -10.33 -12.77 -14.99
CA ARG A 59 -9.72 -12.95 -16.32
C ARG A 59 -8.36 -13.64 -16.23
N ALA A 60 -7.52 -13.21 -15.27
CA ALA A 60 -6.22 -13.82 -15.06
C ALA A 60 -6.31 -15.27 -14.54
N LEU A 61 -7.43 -15.67 -13.91
CA LEU A 61 -7.69 -17.05 -13.49
C LEU A 61 -8.04 -17.99 -14.66
N LYS A 62 -8.58 -17.48 -15.77
CA LYS A 62 -8.94 -18.33 -16.92
C LYS A 62 -7.72 -18.93 -17.62
N ASN A 63 -6.56 -18.28 -17.53
CA ASN A 63 -5.33 -18.68 -18.21
C ASN A 63 -4.42 -19.60 -17.36
N ARG A 64 -5.00 -20.46 -16.51
CA ARG A 64 -4.26 -21.25 -15.48
C ARG A 64 -3.94 -22.68 -15.87
N LEU A 65 -4.50 -23.17 -16.97
CA LEU A 65 -4.16 -24.49 -17.51
C LEU A 65 -2.64 -24.50 -17.72
N HIS A 66 -1.92 -25.44 -17.08
CA HIS A 66 -0.45 -25.59 -17.13
C HIS A 66 0.41 -24.79 -16.13
N GLU A 67 -0.17 -24.18 -15.10
CA GLU A 67 0.65 -23.55 -14.05
C GLU A 67 1.33 -24.57 -13.14
N ARG A 68 2.67 -24.51 -13.08
CA ARG A 68 3.43 -25.25 -12.06
C ARG A 68 3.14 -24.68 -10.65
N PRO A 69 3.44 -25.39 -9.56
CA PRO A 69 3.42 -24.83 -8.20
C PRO A 69 4.43 -23.70 -8.02
N LEU A 70 4.16 -22.74 -7.13
CA LEU A 70 5.12 -21.67 -6.81
C LEU A 70 6.32 -22.26 -6.06
N ALA A 71 7.49 -21.66 -6.26
CA ALA A 71 8.66 -22.03 -5.48
C ALA A 71 8.43 -21.68 -4.01
N VAL A 72 8.60 -22.67 -3.15
CA VAL A 72 8.50 -22.52 -1.69
C VAL A 72 9.88 -22.59 -1.06
N TYR A 73 10.07 -21.83 0.02
CA TYR A 73 11.33 -21.70 0.73
C TYR A 73 11.17 -22.19 2.15
N ARG A 74 11.91 -23.23 2.52
CA ARG A 74 11.96 -23.77 3.88
C ARG A 74 13.08 -23.17 4.74
N SER A 75 14.08 -22.56 4.11
CA SER A 75 15.23 -21.95 4.79
C SER A 75 15.18 -20.42 4.73
N LYS A 76 15.34 -19.76 5.88
CA LYS A 76 15.48 -18.29 5.99
C LYS A 76 16.59 -17.76 5.08
N LYS A 77 17.74 -18.45 5.03
CA LYS A 77 18.88 -18.08 4.16
C LYS A 77 18.51 -18.13 2.67
N LYS A 78 17.79 -19.17 2.23
CA LYS A 78 17.33 -19.28 0.83
C LYS A 78 16.28 -18.22 0.50
N LEU A 79 15.37 -17.92 1.43
CA LEU A 79 14.37 -16.86 1.29
C LEU A 79 15.04 -15.48 1.13
N ILE A 80 15.95 -15.11 2.03
CA ILE A 80 16.72 -13.86 1.94
C ILE A 80 17.52 -13.81 0.63
N LYS A 81 18.16 -14.91 0.22
CA LYS A 81 18.88 -14.99 -1.07
C LYS A 81 17.95 -14.68 -2.25
N ARG A 82 16.71 -15.14 -2.23
CA ARG A 82 15.73 -14.88 -3.30
C ARG A 82 15.30 -13.41 -3.34
N TYR A 83 15.07 -12.77 -2.19
CA TYR A 83 14.80 -11.32 -2.16
C TYR A 83 16.01 -10.50 -2.62
N ASN A 84 17.23 -10.88 -2.24
CA ASN A 84 18.45 -10.25 -2.77
C ASN A 84 18.61 -10.41 -4.29
N GLN A 85 18.14 -11.52 -4.87
CA GLN A 85 18.06 -11.68 -6.33
C GLN A 85 17.04 -10.72 -6.97
N LEU A 86 15.90 -10.47 -6.32
CA LEU A 86 14.94 -9.45 -6.76
C LEU A 86 15.56 -8.05 -6.73
N THR A 87 16.25 -7.69 -5.65
CA THR A 87 16.97 -6.41 -5.54
C THR A 87 17.91 -6.20 -6.72
N ARG A 88 18.80 -7.17 -7.01
CA ARG A 88 19.75 -7.08 -8.13
C ARG A 88 19.08 -6.96 -9.50
N LYS A 89 17.89 -7.54 -9.67
CA LYS A 89 17.11 -7.43 -10.91
C LYS A 89 16.47 -6.06 -11.09
N ILE A 90 16.01 -5.43 -10.01
CA ILE A 90 15.28 -4.16 -10.07
C ILE A 90 16.24 -2.96 -10.11
N LEU A 91 17.32 -2.99 -9.33
CA LEU A 91 18.25 -1.85 -9.17
C LEU A 91 18.68 -1.19 -10.51
N PRO A 92 19.08 -1.93 -11.56
CA PRO A 92 19.50 -1.32 -12.83
C PRO A 92 18.40 -0.51 -13.54
N GLN A 93 17.13 -0.82 -13.26
CA GLN A 93 15.98 -0.19 -13.91
C GLN A 93 15.47 1.04 -13.15
N LEU A 94 15.89 1.25 -11.89
CA LEU A 94 15.33 2.31 -11.04
C LEU A 94 15.67 3.71 -11.57
N LYS A 95 16.92 3.94 -12.01
CA LYS A 95 17.30 5.28 -12.49
C LYS A 95 16.48 5.72 -13.70
N SER A 96 16.23 4.82 -14.65
CA SER A 96 15.45 5.12 -15.86
C SER A 96 13.95 5.29 -15.58
N HIS A 97 13.41 4.62 -14.56
CA HIS A 97 12.00 4.72 -14.22
C HIS A 97 11.68 5.82 -13.22
N PHE A 98 12.64 6.30 -12.43
CA PHE A 98 12.37 7.23 -11.31
C PHE A 98 13.17 8.53 -11.38
N GLY A 99 14.24 8.62 -12.19
CA GLY A 99 15.06 9.83 -12.32
C GLY A 99 15.88 10.20 -11.07
N ILE A 100 15.74 9.43 -10.00
CA ILE A 100 16.45 9.54 -8.72
C ILE A 100 16.52 8.14 -8.10
N VAL A 101 17.56 7.87 -7.31
CA VAL A 101 17.74 6.63 -6.54
C VAL A 101 18.32 7.03 -5.18
N PRO A 102 17.84 6.47 -4.06
CA PRO A 102 18.41 6.77 -2.75
C PRO A 102 19.83 6.24 -2.62
N LYS A 103 20.62 6.88 -1.76
CA LYS A 103 21.96 6.43 -1.35
C LYS A 103 21.89 5.40 -0.22
N THR A 104 20.86 5.46 0.61
CA THR A 104 20.68 4.59 1.78
C THR A 104 20.60 3.13 1.32
N PRO A 105 21.46 2.24 1.83
CA PRO A 105 21.42 0.82 1.47
C PRO A 105 20.21 0.11 2.09
N LEU A 106 19.79 -0.99 1.44
CA LEU A 106 18.77 -1.91 1.95
C LEU A 106 19.42 -3.18 2.51
N ASP A 107 19.10 -3.49 3.76
CA ASP A 107 19.33 -4.79 4.38
C ASP A 107 18.04 -5.62 4.36
N ILE A 108 18.15 -6.94 4.29
CA ILE A 108 17.01 -7.87 4.29
C ILE A 108 17.21 -8.91 5.40
N ARG A 109 16.29 -8.92 6.35
CA ARG A 109 16.28 -9.81 7.51
C ARG A 109 14.96 -10.56 7.60
N THR A 110 14.90 -11.55 8.48
CA THR A 110 13.63 -12.21 8.83
C THR A 110 13.10 -11.74 10.17
N THR A 111 11.79 -11.82 10.35
CA THR A 111 11.09 -11.57 11.61
C THR A 111 10.06 -12.68 11.90
N LEU A 112 9.62 -12.76 13.16
CA LEU A 112 8.55 -13.66 13.60
C LEU A 112 7.16 -13.03 13.46
N ILE A 113 7.09 -11.71 13.35
CA ILE A 113 5.85 -10.95 13.15
C ILE A 113 5.60 -10.69 11.66
N VAL A 114 4.67 -9.80 11.33
CA VAL A 114 4.36 -9.42 9.95
C VAL A 114 5.56 -8.80 9.23
N THR A 115 5.65 -9.04 7.92
CA THR A 115 6.62 -8.38 7.03
C THR A 115 6.44 -6.87 7.11
N HIS A 116 7.53 -6.12 7.26
CA HIS A 116 7.50 -4.65 7.33
C HIS A 116 8.86 -4.05 6.97
N TYR A 117 8.84 -2.79 6.56
CA TYR A 117 10.04 -1.97 6.39
C TYR A 117 10.36 -1.12 7.62
N LYS A 118 11.65 -1.07 7.99
CA LYS A 118 12.20 -0.16 8.98
C LYS A 118 13.14 0.85 8.31
N PRO A 119 12.86 2.16 8.39
CA PRO A 119 13.71 3.19 7.80
C PRO A 119 15.14 3.24 8.36
N GLY A 120 16.12 3.50 7.48
CA GLY A 120 17.52 3.75 7.84
C GLY A 120 17.70 5.06 8.62
N SER A 121 18.82 5.27 9.30
CA SER A 121 19.05 6.52 10.01
C SER A 121 19.29 7.69 9.04
N ALA A 122 18.95 8.91 9.46
CA ALA A 122 19.04 10.09 8.59
C ALA A 122 20.49 10.51 8.29
N ASP A 123 21.43 10.12 9.15
CA ASP A 123 22.88 10.31 9.01
C ASP A 123 23.57 9.21 8.19
N GLY A 124 22.81 8.20 7.73
CA GLY A 124 23.33 7.07 6.94
C GLY A 124 24.08 6.00 7.76
N SER A 125 24.22 6.15 9.08
CA SER A 125 24.92 5.18 9.95
C SER A 125 24.24 3.80 10.03
N ARG A 126 22.94 3.73 9.73
CA ARG A 126 22.15 2.49 9.74
C ARG A 126 21.35 2.31 8.45
N PRO A 127 21.44 1.14 7.79
CA PRO A 127 20.66 0.86 6.57
C PRO A 127 19.16 0.85 6.85
N GLY A 128 18.38 1.03 5.79
CA GLY A 128 16.98 0.59 5.80
C GLY A 128 16.90 -0.93 5.88
N THR A 129 15.90 -1.48 6.55
CA THR A 129 15.78 -2.93 6.71
C THR A 129 14.39 -3.41 6.32
N LEU A 130 14.34 -4.31 5.35
CA LEU A 130 13.16 -5.13 5.06
C LEU A 130 13.17 -6.35 5.98
N TYR A 131 12.18 -6.45 6.86
CA TYR A 131 11.96 -7.63 7.68
C TYR A 131 10.90 -8.51 7.04
N ILE A 132 11.27 -9.72 6.63
CA ILE A 132 10.37 -10.71 6.03
C ILE A 132 9.84 -11.67 7.09
N GLN A 133 8.52 -11.84 7.16
CA GLN A 133 7.92 -12.85 8.02
C GLN A 133 8.37 -14.26 7.61
N ALA A 134 8.96 -14.98 8.55
CA ALA A 134 9.45 -16.35 8.34
C ALA A 134 9.33 -17.19 9.63
N ASN A 135 8.18 -17.07 10.31
CA ASN A 135 7.89 -17.86 11.51
C ASN A 135 7.66 -19.33 11.13
N ASN A 136 8.32 -20.25 11.84
CA ASN A 136 8.20 -21.70 11.61
C ASN A 136 8.34 -22.13 10.15
N ILE A 137 9.25 -21.48 9.40
CA ILE A 137 9.39 -21.64 7.94
C ILE A 137 9.69 -23.09 7.48
N GLU A 138 10.27 -23.91 8.36
CA GLU A 138 10.48 -25.34 8.08
C GLU A 138 9.14 -26.11 8.02
N LYS A 139 8.16 -25.72 8.84
CA LYS A 139 6.80 -26.29 8.89
C LYS A 139 5.85 -25.61 7.92
N TYR A 140 5.99 -24.30 7.74
CA TYR A 140 5.17 -23.47 6.85
C TYR A 140 6.07 -22.78 5.82
N PRO A 141 6.39 -23.46 4.69
CA PRO A 141 7.29 -22.93 3.68
C PRO A 141 6.80 -21.59 3.14
N ALA A 142 7.70 -20.61 3.07
CA ALA A 142 7.37 -19.27 2.59
C ALA A 142 7.36 -19.21 1.06
N VAL A 143 6.47 -18.41 0.49
CA VAL A 143 6.48 -18.02 -0.92
C VAL A 143 7.00 -16.59 -1.00
N VAL A 144 7.78 -16.28 -2.03
CA VAL A 144 8.20 -14.90 -2.29
C VAL A 144 7.05 -14.13 -2.92
N SER A 145 6.76 -12.97 -2.37
CA SER A 145 5.80 -12.03 -2.93
C SER A 145 6.55 -10.86 -3.56
N GLU A 146 6.58 -10.83 -4.90
CA GLU A 146 7.17 -9.71 -5.63
C GLU A 146 6.42 -8.41 -5.37
N SER A 147 5.08 -8.42 -5.28
CA SER A 147 4.32 -7.22 -4.96
C SER A 147 4.66 -6.67 -3.58
N LEU A 148 4.75 -7.54 -2.55
CA LEU A 148 5.17 -7.10 -1.22
C LEU A 148 6.59 -6.54 -1.21
N PHE A 149 7.50 -7.12 -2.00
CA PHE A 149 8.84 -6.56 -2.18
C PHE A 149 8.79 -5.15 -2.81
N LEU A 150 7.97 -4.96 -3.85
CA LEU A 150 7.79 -3.65 -4.46
C LEU A 150 7.21 -2.64 -3.47
N HIS A 151 6.28 -3.07 -2.60
CA HIS A 151 5.63 -2.22 -1.58
C HIS A 151 6.61 -1.79 -0.48
N GLU A 152 7.36 -2.72 0.09
CA GLU A 152 8.20 -2.47 1.27
C GLU A 152 9.61 -1.97 0.91
N ALA A 153 10.15 -2.39 -0.24
CA ALA A 153 11.54 -2.16 -0.61
C ALA A 153 11.67 -1.26 -1.84
N TYR A 154 11.97 -1.85 -3.00
CA TYR A 154 12.23 -1.13 -4.24
C TYR A 154 11.06 -1.33 -5.20
N PRO A 155 10.35 -0.27 -5.63
CA PRO A 155 10.55 1.15 -5.38
C PRO A 155 9.65 1.75 -4.28
N GLY A 156 9.09 0.93 -3.38
CA GLY A 156 8.14 1.36 -2.35
C GLY A 156 8.76 2.05 -1.14
N HIS A 157 8.44 1.60 0.08
CA HIS A 157 8.73 2.31 1.33
C HIS A 157 10.21 2.62 1.53
N HIS A 158 11.10 1.65 1.32
CA HIS A 158 12.54 1.90 1.41
C HIS A 158 12.96 3.03 0.49
N PHE A 159 12.59 2.94 -0.79
CA PHE A 159 12.98 3.91 -1.79
C PHE A 159 12.44 5.31 -1.47
N GLN A 160 11.14 5.41 -1.17
CA GLN A 160 10.46 6.66 -0.85
C GLN A 160 11.01 7.33 0.41
N MET A 161 11.09 6.58 1.52
CA MET A 161 11.48 7.15 2.80
C MET A 161 12.97 7.49 2.84
N SER A 162 13.81 6.76 2.10
CA SER A 162 15.24 7.09 1.99
C SER A 162 15.44 8.39 1.23
N ILE A 163 14.78 8.59 0.08
CA ILE A 163 14.82 9.86 -0.67
C ILE A 163 14.34 11.03 0.21
N GLN A 164 13.26 10.84 0.96
CA GLN A 164 12.75 11.83 1.89
C GLN A 164 13.80 12.22 2.96
N ARG A 165 14.48 11.25 3.56
CA ARG A 165 15.46 11.49 4.64
C ARG A 165 16.76 12.10 4.14
N GLU A 166 17.19 11.72 2.95
CA GLU A 166 18.37 12.23 2.26
C GLU A 166 18.17 13.62 1.64
N SER A 167 16.92 14.10 1.57
CA SER A 167 16.62 15.40 0.99
C SER A 167 17.19 16.57 1.80
N THR A 168 17.22 17.75 1.19
CA THR A 168 17.56 19.03 1.82
C THR A 168 16.35 19.72 2.46
N LEU A 169 15.20 19.04 2.57
CA LEU A 169 14.00 19.60 3.18
C LEU A 169 14.24 19.92 4.68
N PRO A 170 13.50 20.89 5.24
CA PRO A 170 13.49 21.13 6.69
C PRO A 170 13.24 19.84 7.48
N GLN A 171 13.83 19.71 8.67
CA GLN A 171 13.77 18.44 9.44
C GLN A 171 12.34 17.94 9.67
N PHE A 172 11.40 18.84 10.00
CA PHE A 172 9.99 18.45 10.20
C PHE A 172 9.35 17.86 8.94
N ARG A 173 9.78 18.27 7.73
CA ARG A 173 9.36 17.70 6.45
C ARG A 173 9.99 16.34 6.18
N ARG A 174 11.27 16.18 6.52
CA ARG A 174 11.99 14.90 6.39
C ARG A 174 11.46 13.83 7.34
N MET A 175 10.81 14.23 8.43
CA MET A 175 10.21 13.33 9.42
C MET A 175 8.68 13.28 9.33
N ALA A 176 8.06 14.04 8.43
CA ALA A 176 6.61 14.05 8.27
C ALA A 176 6.08 12.68 7.85
N PHE A 177 4.88 12.36 8.33
CA PHE A 177 4.22 11.08 8.09
C PHE A 177 2.76 11.32 7.70
N TYR A 178 2.43 11.00 6.44
CA TYR A 178 1.06 11.07 5.92
C TYR A 178 0.69 9.70 5.37
N THR A 179 -0.17 8.96 6.06
CA THR A 179 -0.48 7.56 5.74
C THR A 179 -0.89 7.40 4.29
N ALA A 180 -1.79 8.25 3.76
CA ALA A 180 -2.24 8.11 2.38
C ALA A 180 -1.15 8.41 1.34
N TYR A 181 -0.18 9.29 1.63
CA TYR A 181 0.97 9.48 0.75
C TYR A 181 1.87 8.24 0.75
N ILE A 182 2.21 7.76 1.95
CA ILE A 182 3.21 6.68 2.15
C ILE A 182 2.66 5.35 1.66
N GLU A 183 1.47 4.98 2.11
CA GLU A 183 0.82 3.72 1.74
C GLU A 183 0.31 3.75 0.30
N GLY A 184 -0.14 4.92 -0.16
CA GLY A 184 -0.48 5.13 -1.56
C GLY A 184 0.71 4.92 -2.48
N TRP A 185 1.89 5.42 -2.11
CA TRP A 185 3.12 5.18 -2.87
C TRP A 185 3.54 3.71 -2.86
N GLY A 186 3.45 3.04 -1.70
CA GLY A 186 3.74 1.61 -1.60
C GLY A 186 2.84 0.78 -2.53
N LEU A 187 1.53 1.02 -2.46
CA LEU A 187 0.56 0.29 -3.29
C LEU A 187 0.69 0.65 -4.78
N TYR A 188 0.94 1.92 -5.10
CA TYR A 188 1.27 2.34 -6.47
C TYR A 188 2.51 1.62 -6.99
N SER A 189 3.53 1.42 -6.15
CA SER A 189 4.75 0.71 -6.52
C SER A 189 4.50 -0.76 -6.87
N GLU A 190 3.52 -1.41 -6.23
CA GLU A 190 3.09 -2.77 -6.61
C GLU A 190 2.63 -2.84 -8.08
N SER A 191 1.97 -1.78 -8.59
CA SER A 191 1.48 -1.75 -9.96
C SER A 191 2.60 -1.72 -11.03
N LEU A 192 3.80 -1.27 -10.67
CA LEU A 192 4.93 -1.09 -11.59
C LEU A 192 5.67 -2.40 -11.89
N GLY A 193 5.23 -3.53 -11.33
CA GLY A 193 5.98 -4.77 -11.43
C GLY A 193 6.13 -5.33 -12.86
N GLN A 194 5.18 -5.01 -13.76
CA GLN A 194 5.32 -5.35 -15.17
C GLN A 194 6.42 -4.52 -15.84
N ASP A 195 6.38 -3.20 -15.64
CA ASP A 195 7.35 -2.23 -16.19
C ASP A 195 8.78 -2.51 -15.69
N LEU A 196 8.91 -2.93 -14.42
CA LEU A 196 10.18 -3.32 -13.79
C LEU A 196 10.58 -4.78 -14.08
N GLY A 197 9.81 -5.48 -14.93
CA GLY A 197 10.08 -6.84 -15.38
C GLY A 197 10.08 -7.89 -14.27
N VAL A 198 9.43 -7.64 -13.12
CA VAL A 198 9.33 -8.61 -12.02
C VAL A 198 8.13 -9.55 -12.16
N TYR A 199 7.04 -9.11 -12.78
CA TYR A 199 5.87 -9.94 -13.09
C TYR A 199 6.05 -10.66 -14.43
N ARG A 200 6.92 -11.67 -14.44
CA ARG A 200 7.14 -12.52 -15.62
C ARG A 200 6.27 -13.77 -15.61
N ASP A 201 5.83 -14.16 -14.43
CA ASP A 201 4.92 -15.27 -14.23
C ASP A 201 3.50 -14.74 -13.99
N PRO A 202 2.48 -15.23 -14.72
CA PRO A 202 1.08 -14.83 -14.52
C PRO A 202 0.61 -14.95 -13.06
N ARG A 203 1.16 -15.88 -12.29
CA ARG A 203 0.88 -16.05 -10.85
C ARG A 203 1.31 -14.84 -10.03
N GLN A 204 2.42 -14.19 -10.38
CA GLN A 204 2.92 -13.01 -9.68
C GLN A 204 1.98 -11.82 -9.87
N ARG A 205 1.50 -11.62 -11.12
CA ARG A 205 0.49 -10.59 -11.40
C ARG A 205 -0.83 -10.90 -10.69
N ARG A 206 -1.25 -12.17 -10.65
CA ARG A 206 -2.45 -12.55 -9.87
C ARG A 206 -2.31 -12.33 -8.38
N TRP A 207 -1.13 -12.61 -7.81
CA TRP A 207 -0.84 -12.32 -6.42
C TRP A 207 -0.95 -10.81 -6.16
N GLN A 208 -0.39 -9.98 -7.05
CA GLN A 208 -0.55 -8.53 -6.95
C GLN A 208 -2.03 -8.11 -7.06
N LEU A 209 -2.82 -8.68 -7.98
CA LEU A 209 -4.24 -8.34 -8.11
C LEU A 209 -5.03 -8.71 -6.85
N GLN A 210 -4.72 -9.85 -6.23
CA GLN A 210 -5.32 -10.23 -4.95
C GLN A 210 -4.90 -9.28 -3.82
N SER A 211 -3.63 -8.85 -3.80
CA SER A 211 -3.09 -7.84 -2.88
C SER A 211 -3.86 -6.52 -3.03
N GLU A 212 -4.03 -6.03 -4.27
CA GLU A 212 -4.76 -4.80 -4.60
C GLU A 212 -6.25 -4.90 -4.26
N LEU A 213 -6.89 -6.04 -4.57
CA LEU A 213 -8.29 -6.32 -4.24
C LEU A 213 -8.53 -6.22 -2.73
N TRP A 214 -7.61 -6.73 -1.92
CA TRP A 214 -7.69 -6.60 -0.46
C TRP A 214 -7.66 -5.13 -0.01
N ARG A 215 -6.81 -4.29 -0.62
CA ARG A 215 -6.76 -2.85 -0.30
C ARG A 215 -7.99 -2.10 -0.81
N ALA A 216 -8.64 -2.56 -1.89
CA ALA A 216 -9.93 -2.01 -2.31
C ALA A 216 -11.07 -2.42 -1.37
N LEU A 217 -11.09 -3.67 -0.91
CA LEU A 217 -12.06 -4.16 0.08
C LEU A 217 -11.98 -3.36 1.39
N ARG A 218 -10.79 -2.93 1.83
CA ARG A 218 -10.63 -2.05 3.00
C ARG A 218 -11.49 -0.79 2.92
N LEU A 219 -11.70 -0.21 1.73
CA LEU A 219 -12.56 0.97 1.57
C LEU A 219 -14.01 0.66 1.96
N VAL A 220 -14.49 -0.52 1.56
CA VAL A 220 -15.86 -0.96 1.83
C VAL A 220 -16.01 -1.43 3.28
N LEU A 221 -15.04 -2.20 3.79
CA LEU A 221 -15.09 -2.79 5.12
C LEU A 221 -15.02 -1.75 6.22
N ASP A 222 -14.07 -0.82 6.14
CA ASP A 222 -13.85 0.19 7.18
C ASP A 222 -15.10 1.10 7.30
N VAL A 223 -15.63 1.62 6.19
CA VAL A 223 -16.87 2.40 6.20
C VAL A 223 -18.09 1.54 6.57
N GLY A 224 -18.14 0.29 6.09
CA GLY A 224 -19.21 -0.66 6.42
C GLY A 224 -19.32 -0.89 7.92
N ILE A 225 -18.19 -1.09 8.59
CA ILE A 225 -18.10 -1.25 10.04
C ILE A 225 -18.51 0.06 10.74
N HIS A 226 -17.91 1.18 10.37
CA HIS A 226 -17.99 2.40 11.18
C HIS A 226 -19.21 3.30 10.91
N ILE A 227 -19.85 3.19 9.73
CA ILE A 227 -21.01 3.99 9.34
C ILE A 227 -22.24 3.12 9.07
N ARG A 228 -22.06 1.95 8.43
CA ARG A 228 -23.18 1.04 8.10
C ARG A 228 -23.49 0.02 9.20
N GLY A 229 -22.74 0.04 10.30
CA GLY A 229 -22.98 -0.81 11.47
C GLY A 229 -22.68 -2.30 11.24
N TRP A 230 -21.84 -2.64 10.27
CA TRP A 230 -21.49 -4.03 10.01
C TRP A 230 -20.76 -4.65 11.20
N SER A 231 -21.23 -5.81 11.64
CA SER A 231 -20.51 -6.70 12.54
C SER A 231 -19.31 -7.34 11.85
N VAL A 232 -18.37 -7.91 12.61
CA VAL A 232 -17.26 -8.72 12.10
C VAL A 232 -17.77 -9.84 11.17
N LYS A 233 -18.89 -10.49 11.55
CA LYS A 233 -19.52 -11.54 10.74
C LYS A 233 -20.00 -11.03 9.39
N GLN A 234 -20.64 -9.85 9.34
CA GLN A 234 -21.08 -9.25 8.08
C GLN A 234 -19.90 -8.83 7.20
N ALA A 235 -18.85 -8.27 7.81
CA ALA A 235 -17.61 -7.94 7.11
C ALA A 235 -16.94 -9.17 6.49
N LEU A 236 -16.85 -10.29 7.23
CA LEU A 236 -16.35 -11.58 6.74
C LEU A 236 -17.23 -12.14 5.62
N ALA A 237 -18.56 -12.06 5.76
CA ALA A 237 -19.49 -12.51 4.73
C ALA A 237 -19.31 -11.70 3.43
N TYR A 238 -19.06 -10.38 3.53
CA TYR A 238 -18.85 -9.52 2.38
C TYR A 238 -17.61 -9.88 1.55
N ILE A 239 -16.51 -10.30 2.20
CA ILE A 239 -15.26 -10.63 1.50
C ILE A 239 -15.23 -12.05 0.92
N LYS A 240 -16.11 -12.94 1.40
CA LYS A 240 -16.16 -14.36 1.03
C LYS A 240 -16.24 -14.62 -0.48
N PRO A 241 -17.10 -13.93 -1.27
CA PRO A 241 -17.16 -14.12 -2.72
C PRO A 241 -15.87 -13.75 -3.47
N TYR A 242 -14.99 -12.96 -2.84
CA TYR A 242 -13.73 -12.51 -3.43
C TYR A 242 -12.53 -13.40 -3.09
N GLY A 243 -12.77 -14.54 -2.42
CA GLY A 243 -11.73 -15.52 -2.09
C GLY A 243 -10.96 -15.23 -0.80
N PHE A 244 -11.50 -14.37 0.07
CA PHE A 244 -10.99 -14.15 1.43
C PHE A 244 -11.93 -14.76 2.46
N GLY A 245 -11.41 -15.25 3.58
CA GLY A 245 -12.23 -15.96 4.58
C GLY A 245 -11.79 -15.69 6.01
N ASP A 246 -12.07 -16.65 6.91
CA ASP A 246 -11.96 -16.51 8.37
C ASP A 246 -10.58 -16.08 8.88
N GLY A 247 -9.52 -16.39 8.13
CA GLY A 247 -8.16 -15.89 8.37
C GLY A 247 -8.02 -14.36 8.32
N SER A 248 -9.07 -13.63 7.95
CA SER A 248 -9.11 -12.16 7.87
C SER A 248 -9.66 -11.50 9.13
N THR A 249 -10.11 -12.27 10.12
CA THR A 249 -10.74 -11.75 11.35
C THR A 249 -9.87 -10.71 12.05
N GLN A 250 -8.57 -11.03 12.24
CA GLN A 250 -7.63 -10.12 12.90
C GLN A 250 -7.47 -8.78 12.17
N GLU A 251 -7.52 -8.80 10.83
CA GLU A 251 -7.46 -7.56 10.04
C GLU A 251 -8.76 -6.75 10.16
N ILE A 252 -9.91 -7.40 10.21
CA ILE A 252 -11.20 -6.72 10.43
C ILE A 252 -11.25 -6.09 11.82
N GLU A 253 -10.77 -6.80 12.85
CA GLU A 253 -10.61 -6.27 14.21
C GLU A 253 -9.63 -5.09 14.25
N ARG A 254 -8.57 -5.12 13.43
CA ARG A 254 -7.67 -3.98 13.26
C ARG A 254 -8.41 -2.76 12.70
N TYR A 255 -9.35 -2.93 11.76
CA TYR A 255 -10.14 -1.83 11.23
C TYR A 255 -11.04 -1.23 12.32
N ILE A 256 -11.64 -2.08 13.16
CA ILE A 256 -12.41 -1.65 14.33
C ILE A 256 -11.54 -0.79 15.28
N ALA A 257 -10.31 -1.22 15.55
CA ALA A 257 -9.40 -0.54 16.47
C ALA A 257 -8.74 0.72 15.89
N PHE A 258 -8.55 0.79 14.56
CA PHE A 258 -7.89 1.88 13.85
C PHE A 258 -8.78 2.44 12.73
N PRO A 259 -9.93 3.05 13.08
CA PRO A 259 -10.90 3.62 12.13
C PRO A 259 -10.27 4.55 11.09
N GLY A 260 -10.58 4.33 9.82
CA GLY A 260 -10.20 5.23 8.71
C GLY A 260 -8.77 5.04 8.20
N GLN A 261 -7.89 4.41 8.98
CA GLN A 261 -6.49 4.18 8.57
C GLN A 261 -6.40 3.28 7.34
N ALA A 262 -7.24 2.25 7.28
CA ALA A 262 -7.26 1.28 6.19
C ALA A 262 -7.66 1.91 4.84
N LEU A 263 -8.34 3.06 4.86
CA LEU A 263 -8.77 3.80 3.67
C LEU A 263 -7.58 4.43 2.93
N ALA A 264 -6.54 4.81 3.66
CA ALA A 264 -5.43 5.60 3.16
C ALA A 264 -4.68 4.93 2.00
N TYR A 265 -4.58 3.59 2.01
CA TYR A 265 -3.84 2.79 1.03
C TYR A 265 -4.38 3.01 -0.39
N LYS A 266 -5.63 2.60 -0.63
CA LYS A 266 -6.23 2.65 -1.97
C LYS A 266 -6.54 4.09 -2.39
N ILE A 267 -6.94 4.96 -1.46
CA ILE A 267 -7.15 6.39 -1.77
C ILE A 267 -5.83 7.06 -2.22
N GLY A 268 -4.73 6.76 -1.54
CA GLY A 268 -3.41 7.22 -1.91
C GLY A 268 -2.96 6.74 -3.29
N GLU A 269 -3.07 5.44 -3.55
CA GLU A 269 -2.75 4.85 -4.85
C GLU A 269 -3.56 5.50 -5.97
N LEU A 270 -4.89 5.57 -5.81
CA LEU A 270 -5.78 6.17 -6.80
C LEU A 270 -5.43 7.63 -7.07
N LYS A 271 -5.00 8.37 -6.05
CA LYS A 271 -4.54 9.76 -6.25
C LYS A 271 -3.28 9.81 -7.11
N ILE A 272 -2.30 8.94 -6.87
CA ILE A 272 -1.08 8.90 -7.67
C ILE A 272 -1.39 8.47 -9.11
N MET A 273 -2.28 7.49 -9.29
CA MET A 273 -2.77 7.06 -10.60
C MET A 273 -3.49 8.18 -11.36
N GLU A 274 -4.40 8.93 -10.69
CA GLU A 274 -5.06 10.11 -11.27
C GLU A 274 -4.05 11.15 -11.75
N LEU A 275 -3.00 11.41 -10.95
CA LEU A 275 -1.96 12.37 -11.29
C LEU A 275 -1.10 11.90 -12.47
N ARG A 276 -0.74 10.61 -12.50
CA ARG A 276 -0.04 9.99 -13.63
C ARG A 276 -0.86 10.11 -14.92
N GLU A 277 -2.13 9.76 -14.86
CA GLU A 277 -3.03 9.81 -16.00
C GLU A 277 -3.21 11.25 -16.50
N ARG A 278 -3.47 12.19 -15.60
CA ARG A 278 -3.59 13.61 -15.94
C ARG A 278 -2.31 14.16 -16.58
N ALA A 279 -1.14 13.84 -16.01
CA ALA A 279 0.15 14.25 -16.55
C ALA A 279 0.38 13.65 -17.95
N SER A 280 0.09 12.36 -18.13
CA SER A 280 0.19 11.67 -19.42
C SER A 280 -0.68 12.34 -20.49
N ARG A 281 -1.97 12.56 -20.20
CA ARG A 281 -2.89 13.21 -21.13
C ARG A 281 -2.49 14.66 -21.45
N THR A 282 -2.07 15.43 -20.45
CA THR A 282 -1.80 16.87 -20.62
C THR A 282 -0.45 17.13 -21.30
N LEU A 283 0.58 16.34 -20.99
CA LEU A 283 1.93 16.50 -21.54
C LEU A 283 2.11 15.76 -22.88
N GLY A 284 1.29 14.76 -23.18
CA GLY A 284 1.32 14.00 -24.42
C GLY A 284 2.72 13.42 -24.69
N LYS A 285 3.28 13.72 -25.87
CA LYS A 285 4.64 13.27 -26.26
C LYS A 285 5.76 13.75 -25.31
N ARG A 286 5.52 14.78 -24.49
CA ARG A 286 6.49 15.27 -23.49
C ARG A 286 6.38 14.56 -22.14
N PHE A 287 5.39 13.69 -21.96
CA PHE A 287 5.24 12.94 -20.73
C PHE A 287 6.42 12.01 -20.52
N ASN A 288 7.04 12.09 -19.35
CA ASN A 288 8.10 11.21 -18.92
C ASN A 288 7.77 10.66 -17.52
N LEU A 289 7.68 9.33 -17.41
CA LEU A 289 7.31 8.67 -16.17
C LEU A 289 8.35 8.90 -15.06
N ALA A 290 9.64 8.93 -15.41
CA ALA A 290 10.71 9.20 -14.46
C ALA A 290 10.65 10.61 -13.90
N SER A 291 10.31 11.61 -14.72
CA SER A 291 10.09 12.98 -14.27
C SER A 291 8.90 13.09 -13.31
N LEU A 292 7.78 12.39 -13.60
CA LEU A 292 6.63 12.33 -12.71
C LEU A 292 7.03 11.73 -11.34
N HIS A 293 7.68 10.57 -11.35
CA HIS A 293 8.13 9.89 -10.14
C HIS A 293 9.09 10.74 -9.33
N ARG A 294 10.09 11.35 -9.98
CA ARG A 294 11.04 12.27 -9.34
C ARG A 294 10.31 13.41 -8.67
N GLU A 295 9.35 14.04 -9.34
CA GLU A 295 8.60 15.18 -8.79
C GLU A 295 7.80 14.77 -7.53
N ILE A 296 7.11 13.63 -7.57
CA ILE A 296 6.37 13.10 -6.41
C ILE A 296 7.35 12.82 -5.26
N LEU A 297 8.42 12.06 -5.50
CA LEU A 297 9.36 11.63 -4.47
C LEU A 297 10.13 12.78 -3.83
N THR A 298 10.59 13.74 -4.64
CA THR A 298 11.37 14.90 -4.15
C THR A 298 10.50 15.95 -3.45
N THR A 299 9.17 15.92 -3.66
CA THR A 299 8.24 16.70 -2.84
C THR A 299 8.32 16.30 -1.36
N GLY A 300 8.62 15.03 -1.09
CA GLY A 300 8.45 14.44 0.24
C GLY A 300 6.97 14.30 0.63
N PRO A 301 6.69 13.68 1.78
CA PRO A 301 5.32 13.36 2.17
C PRO A 301 4.55 14.63 2.53
N VAL A 302 3.35 14.72 1.96
CA VAL A 302 2.39 15.81 2.14
C VAL A 302 0.97 15.28 2.15
N PRO A 303 0.00 16.04 2.68
CA PRO A 303 -1.41 15.80 2.40
C PRO A 303 -1.65 15.66 0.89
N LEU A 304 -2.46 14.70 0.47
CA LEU A 304 -2.77 14.42 -0.93
C LEU A 304 -3.34 15.63 -1.67
N ARG A 305 -4.08 16.51 -0.99
CA ARG A 305 -4.54 17.80 -1.56
C ARG A 305 -3.38 18.69 -1.96
N LEU A 306 -2.35 18.78 -1.12
CA LEU A 306 -1.15 19.57 -1.42
C LEU A 306 -0.29 18.90 -2.49
N LEU A 307 -0.20 17.57 -2.49
CA LEU A 307 0.45 16.83 -3.57
C LEU A 307 -0.25 17.15 -4.91
N LYS A 308 -1.58 17.04 -4.96
CA LYS A 308 -2.36 17.36 -6.16
C LYS A 308 -2.12 18.80 -6.63
N LYS A 309 -2.16 19.78 -5.72
CA LYS A 309 -1.90 21.19 -6.05
C LYS A 309 -0.49 21.40 -6.61
N LYS A 310 0.53 20.78 -6.03
CA LYS A 310 1.91 20.87 -6.53
C LYS A 310 2.06 20.19 -7.90
N MET A 311 1.57 18.97 -8.05
CA MET A 311 1.65 18.23 -9.31
C MET A 311 0.89 18.92 -10.43
N ASN A 312 -0.27 19.53 -10.15
CA ASN A 312 -0.98 20.34 -11.15
C ASN A 312 -0.14 21.54 -11.64
N ARG A 313 0.60 22.21 -10.75
CA ARG A 313 1.53 23.28 -11.16
C ARG A 313 2.67 22.76 -12.02
N TRP A 314 3.25 21.62 -11.66
CA TRP A 314 4.30 20.96 -12.46
C TRP A 314 3.79 20.52 -13.85
N ILE A 315 2.56 20.01 -13.94
CA ILE A 315 1.94 19.66 -15.23
C ILE A 315 1.71 20.93 -16.06
N ALA A 316 1.22 22.01 -15.44
CA ALA A 316 0.99 23.29 -16.12
C ALA A 316 2.28 23.95 -16.63
N SER A 317 3.41 23.78 -15.92
CA SER A 317 4.73 24.24 -16.36
C SER A 317 5.38 23.34 -17.43
N ARG A 318 4.60 22.45 -18.07
CA ARG A 318 5.05 21.49 -19.09
C ARG A 318 6.15 20.55 -18.58
N GLY A 319 6.09 20.19 -17.29
CA GLY A 319 7.02 19.26 -16.66
C GLY A 319 8.39 19.86 -16.32
N ARG A 320 8.52 21.19 -16.32
CA ARG A 320 9.77 21.92 -16.00
C ARG A 320 9.66 22.62 -14.65
N PHE A 321 10.73 22.55 -13.86
CA PHE A 321 11.05 23.48 -12.76
C PHE A 321 12.53 23.80 -12.81
#